data_AF-A0AB37Z5J3-F1
#
_entry.id   AF-A0AB37Z5J3-F1
#
_cell.length_a   1.000
_cell.length_b   1.000
_cell.length_c   1.000
_cell.angle_alpha   90.00
_cell.angle_beta   90.00
_cell.angle_gamma   90.00
#
_symmetry.space_group_name_H-M   'P 1'
#
loop_
_entity.id
_entity.type
_entity.pdbx_description
1 polymer ?
#
loop_
_entity_poly.entity_id
_entity_poly.type
_entity_poly.pdbx_seq_one_letter_code
_entity_poly.pdbx_strand_id
1 'polypeptide(L)'
;MTRLIGLFGVLAALAGCAHQPPVSGPPVNVAVASDPQQCATRVECTTKTARTLLFVFDYAAAGAPLVQRDGRLLFTPADVPVTDWPALYIRLAEAEQSAFAFNAQCRAQTCRLTAPQLLQIYRSYLADKPCAFSPAVCRID
;
A
#
# COMPACT_ATOMS: atom_id res chain seq x y z
N MET A 1 -43.56 47.35 2.66
CA MET A 1 -42.81 47.16 1.41
C MET A 1 -41.32 47.35 1.72
N THR A 2 -40.65 46.38 2.34
CA THR A 2 -39.94 45.22 1.74
C THR A 2 -38.51 45.56 1.28
N ARG A 3 -37.57 45.23 2.18
CA ARG A 3 -36.16 44.80 2.01
C ARG A 3 -35.54 44.94 0.60
N LEU A 4 -34.56 45.83 0.44
CA LEU A 4 -33.73 45.89 -0.79
C LEU A 4 -32.33 46.49 -0.59
N ILE A 5 -31.68 46.27 0.57
CA ILE A 5 -30.31 46.78 0.84
C ILE A 5 -29.30 45.63 1.09
N GLY A 6 -29.73 44.37 0.99
CA GLY A 6 -28.91 43.21 1.36
C GLY A 6 -28.24 42.44 0.22
N LEU A 7 -28.22 42.95 -1.01
CA LEU A 7 -27.78 42.15 -2.18
C LEU A 7 -26.51 42.65 -2.89
N PHE A 8 -25.91 43.77 -2.50
CA PHE A 8 -24.71 44.30 -3.15
C PHE A 8 -23.38 43.92 -2.47
N GLY A 9 -23.41 43.37 -1.25
CA GLY A 9 -22.20 43.03 -0.50
C GLY A 9 -21.57 41.67 -0.83
N VAL A 10 -22.32 40.76 -1.46
CA VAL A 10 -21.90 39.35 -1.64
C VAL A 10 -21.10 39.13 -2.93
N LEU A 11 -21.25 39.99 -3.95
CA LEU A 11 -20.60 39.82 -5.25
C LEU A 11 -19.15 40.36 -5.30
N ALA A 12 -18.73 41.19 -4.35
CA ALA A 12 -17.38 41.77 -4.36
C ALA A 12 -16.29 40.86 -3.73
N ALA A 13 -16.68 39.77 -3.07
CA ALA A 13 -15.74 38.91 -2.34
C ALA A 13 -15.11 37.78 -3.19
N LEU A 14 -15.50 37.62 -4.46
CA LEU A 14 -15.06 36.50 -5.32
C LEU A 14 -13.91 36.84 -6.29
N ALA A 15 -13.39 38.07 -6.29
CA ALA A 15 -12.36 38.50 -7.24
C ALA A 15 -10.91 38.37 -6.71
N GLY A 16 -10.67 37.61 -5.64
CA GLY A 16 -9.35 37.55 -4.96
C GLY A 16 -8.43 36.39 -5.35
N CYS A 17 -8.91 35.34 -6.02
CA CYS A 17 -8.14 34.10 -6.21
C CYS A 17 -7.51 34.00 -7.61
N ALA A 18 -6.73 34.99 -8.05
CA ALA A 18 -6.05 34.93 -9.36
C ALA A 18 -4.55 35.22 -9.31
N HIS A 19 -3.95 35.44 -8.14
CA HIS A 19 -2.51 35.67 -8.01
C HIS A 19 -1.92 34.73 -6.96
N GLN A 20 -1.78 33.46 -7.31
CA GLN A 20 -0.77 32.61 -6.68
C GLN A 20 0.54 32.79 -7.45
N PRO A 21 1.62 33.25 -6.80
CA PRO A 21 2.95 33.17 -7.39
C PRO A 21 3.27 31.69 -7.67
N PRO A 22 4.01 31.37 -8.74
CA PRO A 22 4.39 30.01 -9.04
C PRO A 22 5.17 29.47 -7.83
N VAL A 23 4.56 28.52 -7.13
CA VAL A 23 5.22 27.78 -6.07
C VAL A 23 6.32 26.98 -6.77
N SER A 24 7.58 27.34 -6.52
CA SER A 24 8.74 26.57 -6.95
C SER A 24 8.49 25.12 -6.57
N GLY A 25 8.34 24.27 -7.59
CA GLY A 25 8.04 22.86 -7.39
C GLY A 25 9.09 22.24 -6.47
N PRO A 26 8.69 21.31 -5.57
CA PRO A 26 9.65 20.64 -4.70
C PRO A 26 10.75 19.99 -5.55
N PRO A 27 12.00 19.99 -5.08
CA PRO A 27 13.11 19.41 -5.83
C PRO A 27 12.75 17.97 -6.21
N VAL A 28 12.90 17.64 -7.49
CA VAL A 28 12.79 16.28 -7.98
C VAL A 28 13.97 15.53 -7.40
N ASN A 29 13.78 14.95 -6.21
CA ASN A 29 14.68 13.95 -5.68
C ASN A 29 14.62 12.77 -6.65
N VAL A 30 15.67 12.60 -7.45
CA VAL A 30 15.89 11.39 -8.22
C VAL A 30 15.94 10.25 -7.20
N ALA A 31 14.83 9.51 -7.11
CA ALA A 31 14.74 8.41 -6.18
C ALA A 31 15.78 7.37 -6.59
N VAL A 32 16.86 7.24 -5.81
CA VAL A 32 17.64 6.01 -5.75
C VAL A 32 16.60 4.90 -5.55
N ALA A 33 16.64 3.85 -6.38
CA ALA A 33 15.72 2.73 -6.26
C ALA A 33 15.89 2.11 -4.87
N SER A 34 15.09 2.58 -3.91
CA SER A 34 15.08 2.04 -2.57
C SER A 34 14.40 0.69 -2.65
N ASP A 35 14.94 -0.28 -1.92
CA ASP A 35 14.27 -1.56 -1.77
C ASP A 35 12.81 -1.32 -1.38
N PRO A 36 11.79 -1.78 -2.16
CA PRO A 36 10.38 -1.54 -1.87
C PRO A 36 9.97 -1.96 -0.46
N GLN A 37 10.69 -2.91 0.15
CA GLN A 37 10.45 -3.35 1.52
C GLN A 37 11.02 -2.41 2.59
N GLN A 38 11.83 -1.42 2.26
CA GLN A 38 12.32 -0.41 3.20
C GLN A 38 11.41 0.80 3.18
N CYS A 39 11.35 1.55 4.28
CA CYS A 39 10.73 2.87 4.30
C CYS A 39 11.62 3.84 5.07
N ALA A 40 11.83 5.05 4.55
CA ALA A 40 12.75 6.02 5.12
C ALA A 40 12.04 7.00 6.06
N THR A 41 10.80 7.39 5.74
CA THR A 41 10.04 8.41 6.48
C THR A 41 8.77 7.85 7.08
N ARG A 42 8.22 8.53 8.10
CA ARG A 42 6.92 8.15 8.70
C ARG A 42 5.81 8.01 7.65
N VAL A 43 5.72 8.99 6.74
CA VAL A 43 4.70 9.01 5.68
C VAL A 43 4.87 7.79 4.77
N GLU A 44 6.09 7.48 4.35
CA GLU A 44 6.36 6.31 3.53
C GLU A 44 6.01 5.00 4.25
N CYS A 45 6.39 4.86 5.52
CA CYS A 45 6.07 3.67 6.31
C CYS A 45 4.55 3.49 6.52
N THR A 46 3.81 4.58 6.74
CA THR A 46 2.34 4.54 6.83
C THR A 46 1.71 4.15 5.49
N THR A 47 2.16 4.75 4.38
CA THR A 47 1.67 4.41 3.03
C THR A 47 1.96 2.95 2.67
N LYS A 48 3.18 2.46 2.94
CA LYS A 48 3.54 1.07 2.71
C LYS A 48 2.77 0.11 3.62
N THR A 49 2.45 0.50 4.86
CA THR A 49 1.55 -0.26 5.72
C THR A 49 0.16 -0.38 5.11
N ALA A 50 -0.42 0.71 4.60
CA ALA A 50 -1.72 0.67 3.92
C ALA A 50 -1.68 -0.25 2.68
N ARG A 51 -0.60 -0.20 1.89
CA ARG A 51 -0.38 -1.09 0.74
C ARG A 51 -0.21 -2.55 1.14
N THR A 52 0.46 -2.83 2.27
CA THR A 52 0.52 -4.20 2.84
C THR A 52 -0.88 -4.70 3.21
N LEU A 53 -1.73 -3.82 3.77
CA LEU A 53 -3.11 -4.18 4.10
C LEU A 53 -3.93 -4.47 2.83
N LEU A 54 -3.79 -3.66 1.77
CA LEU A 54 -4.41 -3.94 0.48
C LEU A 54 -3.94 -5.28 -0.11
N PHE A 55 -2.63 -5.56 -0.05
CA PHE A 55 -2.08 -6.85 -0.49
C PHE A 55 -2.75 -8.04 0.22
N VAL A 56 -2.92 -7.99 1.54
CA VAL A 56 -3.54 -9.12 2.27
C VAL A 56 -5.03 -9.24 1.98
N PHE A 57 -5.73 -8.13 1.72
CA PHE A 57 -7.14 -8.17 1.31
C PHE A 57 -7.29 -8.77 -0.09
N ASP A 58 -6.48 -8.33 -1.05
CA ASP A 58 -6.54 -8.86 -2.42
C ASP A 58 -6.07 -10.32 -2.49
N TYR A 59 -5.12 -10.71 -1.64
CA TYR A 59 -4.71 -12.10 -1.48
C TYR A 59 -5.89 -12.99 -1.06
N ALA A 60 -6.66 -12.54 -0.06
CA ALA A 60 -7.86 -13.23 0.37
C ALA A 60 -8.96 -13.20 -0.70
N ALA A 61 -9.13 -12.08 -1.40
CA ALA A 61 -10.09 -11.96 -2.50
C ALA A 61 -9.76 -12.90 -3.68
N ALA A 62 -8.49 -13.22 -3.89
CA ALA A 62 -8.05 -14.22 -4.86
C ALA A 62 -8.36 -15.67 -4.42
N GLY A 63 -8.86 -15.88 -3.20
CA GLY A 63 -9.23 -17.18 -2.66
C GLY A 63 -8.25 -17.75 -1.64
N ALA A 64 -7.22 -17.00 -1.24
CA ALA A 64 -6.30 -17.44 -0.20
C ALA A 64 -6.90 -17.30 1.21
N PRO A 65 -6.35 -17.98 2.23
CA PRO A 65 -6.81 -17.85 3.61
C PRO A 65 -6.68 -16.41 4.13
N LEU A 66 -7.69 -15.96 4.89
CA LEU A 66 -7.61 -14.71 5.64
C LEU A 66 -6.45 -14.76 6.64
N VAL A 67 -5.72 -13.64 6.74
CA VAL A 67 -4.67 -13.47 7.74
C VAL A 67 -5.26 -12.89 9.03
N GLN A 68 -4.70 -13.28 10.16
CA GLN A 68 -4.92 -12.62 11.45
C GLN A 68 -3.83 -11.58 11.71
N ARG A 69 -4.11 -10.68 12.65
CA ARG A 69 -3.18 -9.66 13.11
C ARG A 69 -2.90 -9.82 14.59
N ASP A 70 -1.62 -9.87 14.94
CA ASP A 70 -1.13 -9.73 16.30
C ASP A 70 -0.06 -8.63 16.34
N GLY A 71 -0.40 -7.47 16.91
CA GLY A 71 0.44 -6.28 16.89
C GLY A 71 0.86 -5.88 15.47
N ARG A 72 2.15 -6.02 15.15
CA ARG A 72 2.73 -5.73 13.82
C ARG A 72 2.89 -6.96 12.93
N LEU A 73 2.46 -8.13 13.38
CA LEU A 73 2.50 -9.37 12.63
C LEU A 73 1.14 -9.59 11.94
N LEU A 74 1.17 -9.85 10.65
CA LEU A 74 0.08 -10.40 9.87
C LEU A 74 0.44 -11.84 9.52
N PHE A 75 -0.42 -12.80 9.82
CA PHE A 75 -0.08 -14.21 9.62
C PHE A 75 -1.29 -15.06 9.25
N THR A 76 -1.07 -16.09 8.44
CA THR A 76 -2.07 -17.14 8.22
C THR A 76 -2.15 -18.03 9.48
N PRO A 77 -3.33 -18.16 10.11
CA PRO A 77 -3.44 -18.96 11.34
C PRO A 77 -3.12 -20.43 11.11
N ALA A 78 -2.65 -21.12 12.14
CA ALA A 78 -2.24 -22.53 12.01
C ALA A 78 -3.43 -23.48 11.81
N ASP A 79 -4.59 -23.13 12.36
CA ASP A 79 -5.83 -23.90 12.36
C ASP A 79 -6.66 -23.76 11.08
N VAL A 80 -6.32 -22.82 10.18
CA VAL A 80 -7.01 -22.75 8.88
C VAL A 80 -6.67 -23.96 8.00
N PRO A 81 -7.65 -24.50 7.26
CA PRO A 81 -7.42 -25.61 6.34
C PRO A 81 -6.26 -25.35 5.38
N VAL A 82 -5.51 -26.41 5.07
CA VAL A 82 -4.46 -26.37 4.06
C VAL A 82 -5.10 -26.18 2.68
N THR A 83 -4.59 -25.22 1.91
CA THR A 83 -5.02 -24.91 0.55
C THR A 83 -3.82 -24.89 -0.38
N ASP A 84 -4.06 -24.76 -1.69
CA ASP A 84 -3.01 -24.52 -2.69
C ASP A 84 -2.41 -23.10 -2.61
N TRP A 85 -2.85 -22.27 -1.67
CA TRP A 85 -2.27 -20.95 -1.41
C TRP A 85 -1.20 -21.01 -0.31
N PRO A 86 -0.05 -20.34 -0.47
CA PRO A 86 0.95 -20.22 0.59
C PRO A 86 0.40 -19.59 1.89
N ALA A 87 0.83 -20.09 3.04
CA ALA A 87 0.65 -19.40 4.31
C ALA A 87 1.55 -18.16 4.34
N LEU A 88 1.05 -17.03 4.82
CA LEU A 88 1.78 -15.77 4.91
C LEU A 88 2.26 -15.49 6.34
N TYR A 89 3.41 -14.85 6.45
CA TYR A 89 3.90 -14.18 7.65
C TYR A 89 4.55 -12.86 7.24
N ILE A 90 3.93 -11.74 7.61
CA ILE A 90 4.38 -10.40 7.26
C ILE A 90 4.56 -9.58 8.54
N ARG A 91 5.76 -9.06 8.77
CA ARG A 91 6.02 -8.10 9.85
C ARG A 91 6.01 -6.70 9.26
N LEU A 92 5.08 -5.88 9.73
CA LEU A 92 5.03 -4.45 9.38
C LEU A 92 6.28 -3.75 9.94
N ALA A 93 6.79 -2.75 9.21
CA ALA A 93 7.93 -1.95 9.65
C ALA A 93 7.69 -1.39 11.07
N GLU A 94 8.71 -1.42 11.93
CA GLU A 94 8.59 -0.98 13.33
C GLU A 94 8.56 0.53 13.47
N ALA A 95 9.48 1.21 12.77
CA ALA A 95 9.65 2.66 12.79
C ALA A 95 10.11 3.18 11.42
N GLU A 96 10.44 4.46 11.36
CA GLU A 96 11.15 5.05 10.22
C GLU A 96 12.48 4.33 10.00
N GLN A 97 12.99 4.35 8.76
CA GLN A 97 14.24 3.67 8.38
C GLN A 97 14.24 2.16 8.67
N SER A 98 13.05 1.54 8.70
CA SER A 98 12.89 0.09 8.92
C SER A 98 12.41 -0.62 7.66
N ALA A 99 12.35 -1.96 7.74
CA ALA A 99 11.89 -2.81 6.66
C ALA A 99 10.66 -3.65 7.03
N PHE A 100 9.85 -3.96 6.02
CA PHE A 100 8.77 -4.93 6.09
C PHE A 100 9.35 -6.33 5.84
N ALA A 101 9.21 -7.23 6.81
CA ALA A 101 9.62 -8.63 6.60
C ALA A 101 8.49 -9.41 5.95
N PHE A 102 8.82 -10.28 4.99
CA PHE A 102 7.87 -11.12 4.28
C PHE A 102 8.38 -12.56 4.28
N ASN A 103 7.50 -13.49 4.63
CA ASN A 103 7.73 -14.91 4.47
C ASN A 103 6.43 -15.55 3.97
N ALA A 104 6.59 -16.56 3.11
CA ALA A 104 5.50 -17.38 2.62
C ALA A 104 5.92 -18.85 2.65
N GLN A 105 5.02 -19.72 3.08
CA GLN A 105 5.26 -21.16 3.17
C GLN A 105 4.17 -21.93 2.44
N CYS A 106 4.56 -22.78 1.49
CA CYS A 106 3.63 -23.75 0.91
C CYS A 106 3.39 -24.88 1.91
N ARG A 107 2.13 -25.07 2.32
CA ARG A 107 1.72 -26.16 3.24
C ARG A 107 1.09 -27.36 2.52
N ALA A 108 0.77 -27.21 1.23
CA ALA A 108 0.28 -28.28 0.37
C ALA A 108 1.43 -28.99 -0.38
N GLN A 109 1.12 -30.07 -1.10
CA GLN A 109 2.07 -30.73 -2.00
C GLN A 109 2.50 -29.81 -3.16
N THR A 110 1.60 -28.95 -3.62
CA THR A 110 1.86 -27.95 -4.67
C THR A 110 1.05 -26.71 -4.36
N CYS A 111 1.69 -25.54 -4.46
CA CYS A 111 1.03 -24.26 -4.31
C CYS A 111 0.91 -23.53 -5.65
N ARG A 112 -0.18 -22.76 -5.78
CA ARG A 112 -0.48 -21.89 -6.91
C ARG A 112 0.62 -20.87 -7.20
N LEU A 113 1.28 -20.38 -6.14
CA LEU A 113 2.41 -19.46 -6.21
C LEU A 113 3.54 -19.97 -5.33
N THR A 114 4.77 -19.82 -5.82
CA THR A 114 5.97 -20.03 -5.01
C THR A 114 6.20 -18.82 -4.09
N ALA A 115 6.94 -19.02 -2.99
CA ALA A 115 7.28 -17.93 -2.08
C ALA A 115 8.01 -16.75 -2.78
N PRO A 116 8.96 -16.98 -3.71
CA PRO A 116 9.58 -15.88 -4.47
C PRO A 116 8.60 -15.12 -5.37
N GLN A 117 7.67 -15.80 -6.05
CA GLN A 117 6.64 -15.14 -6.86
C GLN A 117 5.72 -14.27 -5.99
N LEU A 118 5.29 -14.79 -4.84
CA LEU A 118 4.42 -14.05 -3.94
C LEU A 118 5.13 -12.86 -3.29
N LEU A 119 6.42 -13.01 -2.97
CA LEU A 119 7.27 -11.89 -2.54
C LEU A 119 7.36 -10.81 -3.62
N GLN A 120 7.49 -11.19 -4.89
CA GLN A 120 7.57 -10.24 -5.99
C GLN A 120 6.26 -9.45 -6.15
N ILE A 121 5.11 -10.13 -6.08
CA ILE A 121 3.79 -9.48 -6.05
C ILE A 121 3.70 -8.53 -4.84
N TYR A 122 4.07 -8.98 -3.65
CA TYR A 122 4.07 -8.13 -2.45
C TYR A 122 4.92 -6.87 -2.61
N ARG A 123 6.14 -7.00 -3.15
CA ARG A 123 7.03 -5.87 -3.44
C ARG A 123 6.42 -4.89 -4.45
N SER A 124 5.64 -5.39 -5.41
CA SER A 124 4.93 -4.56 -6.38
C SER A 124 3.83 -3.72 -5.74
N TYR A 125 3.11 -4.27 -4.74
CA TYR A 125 2.18 -3.48 -3.91
C TYR A 125 2.90 -2.37 -3.16
N LEU A 126 4.05 -2.66 -2.52
CA LEU A 126 4.81 -1.64 -1.79
C LEU A 126 5.31 -0.51 -2.72
N ALA A 127 5.59 -0.85 -3.98
CA ALA A 127 6.01 0.07 -5.03
C ALA A 127 4.86 0.79 -5.77
N ASP A 128 3.60 0.63 -5.32
CA ASP A 128 2.40 1.23 -5.97
C ASP A 128 2.10 0.73 -7.38
N LYS A 129 2.58 -0.47 -7.72
CA LYS A 129 2.39 -1.12 -9.02
C LYS A 129 1.87 -2.55 -8.78
N PRO A 130 0.66 -2.73 -8.22
CA PRO A 130 0.17 -4.05 -7.82
C PRO A 130 0.04 -4.98 -9.04
N CYS A 131 0.59 -6.17 -8.91
CA CYS A 131 0.45 -7.24 -9.89
C CYS A 131 -0.74 -8.14 -9.57
N ALA A 132 -1.22 -8.86 -10.59
CA ALA A 132 -2.14 -9.97 -10.38
C ALA A 132 -1.47 -11.14 -9.62
N PHE A 133 -2.24 -11.83 -8.78
CA PHE A 133 -1.85 -13.08 -8.12
C PHE A 133 -1.78 -14.25 -9.10
N SER A 134 -0.74 -14.25 -9.93
CA SER A 134 -0.53 -15.25 -10.97
C SER A 134 0.96 -15.60 -11.09
N PRO A 135 1.31 -16.74 -11.74
CA PRO A 135 2.70 -17.09 -11.98
C PRO A 135 3.44 -16.15 -12.95
N ALA A 136 2.73 -15.21 -13.59
CA ALA A 136 3.33 -14.26 -14.52
C ALA A 136 4.34 -13.34 -13.83
N VAL A 137 5.36 -12.92 -14.58
CA VAL A 137 6.43 -12.07 -14.05
C VAL A 137 5.89 -10.67 -13.74
N CYS A 138 6.10 -10.23 -12.50
CA CYS A 138 5.86 -8.87 -12.06
C CYS A 138 6.93 -7.90 -12.53
N ARG A 139 6.54 -6.83 -13.21
CA ARG A 139 7.43 -5.70 -13.54
C ARG A 139 7.30 -4.61 -12.49
N ILE A 140 8.43 -4.20 -11.89
CA ILE A 140 8.51 -3.22 -10.80
C ILE A 140 9.34 -1.99 -11.22
N ASP A 141 10.00 -2.07 -12.38
CA ASP A 141 10.73 -1.01 -13.08
C ASP A 141 9.90 0.26 -13.28
#